data_AF-A0A7R9ZGD5-F1
#
_entry.id   AF-A0A7R9ZGD5-F1
#
_cell.length_a   1.000
_cell.length_b   1.000
_cell.length_c   1.000
_cell.angle_alpha   90.00
_cell.angle_beta   90.00
_cell.angle_gamma   90.00
#
_symmetry.space_group_name_H-M   'P 1'
#
loop_
_entity.id
_entity.type
_entity.pdbx_description
1 polymer ?
#
loop_
_entity_poly.entity_id
_entity_poly.type
_entity_poly.pdbx_seq_one_letter_code
_entity_poly.pdbx_strand_id
1 'polypeptide(L)'
;GGAGKKEWKLPKRVTVGCEVSFDLSLQTGRGSAAGASSGGDRSGGGGHERENLIAHRIRFLPPGTIVQSLTLATGVRGVVAREDAKQPFCGNLELEETVKGMSADMRHPLLAKVLDELLASEVGTELVYKDAQSERENQVVREMVEARDGLEYKNIHVSDGGGSSSRNGPCRLKIVRVAAAAAAAPSPDAEKAAAAEDGAGSEAAPPSESAAEESNAAAAAPSSAKKKKKKQPQRVKSIKSVRFDRHSLPTDELHDPPGLGDVVSCDVTQNRRTGAVQVANLRIVERKKIERGSRAPVSSEVDLGSAGNAAAAATAAEDAVVEGKGSGVVAEVVASRQFGFISTLEEVGGSKHLFFHFSSVIPLSSEGDAAAPEEGTKATGEKGASEAEPLPASPPASSKSKKSKNASVVHKGD
;
A
#
# COMPACT_ATOMS: atom_id res chain seq x y z
N GLY A 1 27.88 41.04 30.45
CA GLY A 1 28.20 39.82 29.67
C GLY A 1 27.15 39.66 28.59
N GLY A 2 27.54 39.86 27.33
CA GLY A 2 26.63 39.66 26.20
C GLY A 2 26.39 38.17 26.00
N ALA A 3 25.17 37.71 26.24
CA ALA A 3 24.75 36.37 25.85
C ALA A 3 24.81 36.29 24.32
N GLY A 4 25.93 35.78 23.79
CA GLY A 4 26.09 35.52 22.38
C GLY A 4 24.93 34.65 21.90
N LYS A 5 24.12 35.19 20.99
CA LYS A 5 23.09 34.43 20.29
C LYS A 5 23.81 33.29 19.56
N LYS A 6 23.81 32.10 20.15
CA LYS A 6 24.22 30.89 19.45
C LYS A 6 23.27 30.72 18.29
N GLU A 7 23.75 31.07 17.10
CA GLU A 7 23.08 30.77 15.85
C GLU A 7 23.10 29.25 15.71
N TRP A 8 21.96 28.63 16.05
CA TRP A 8 21.79 27.20 15.87
C TRP A 8 21.82 26.92 14.37
N LYS A 9 22.96 26.46 13.86
CA LYS A 9 23.05 25.88 12.52
C LYS A 9 22.12 24.68 12.49
N LEU A 10 20.92 24.90 11.96
CA LEU A 10 19.88 23.88 11.84
C LEU A 10 20.50 22.65 11.13
N PRO A 11 20.43 21.44 11.71
CA PRO A 11 20.77 20.22 10.98
C PRO A 11 19.99 20.22 9.66
N LYS A 12 20.62 19.73 8.57
CA LYS A 12 20.08 19.68 7.19
C LYS A 12 18.56 19.81 7.19
N ARG A 13 18.07 20.99 6.79
CA ARG A 13 16.71 21.47 7.08
C ARG A 13 15.69 20.39 6.72
N VAL A 14 14.94 19.91 7.70
CA VAL A 14 13.74 19.11 7.46
C VAL A 14 12.86 19.92 6.49
N THR A 15 12.61 19.38 5.30
CA THR A 15 11.74 20.01 4.29
C THR A 15 10.48 19.19 4.10
N VAL A 16 9.39 19.86 3.70
CA VAL A 16 8.15 19.19 3.27
C VAL A 16 8.49 18.26 2.10
N GLY A 17 7.93 17.05 2.14
CA GLY A 17 8.19 15.99 1.15
C GLY A 17 9.34 15.04 1.50
N CYS A 18 10.12 15.31 2.56
CA CYS A 18 11.13 14.36 3.00
C CYS A 18 10.50 13.06 3.51
N GLU A 19 11.02 11.93 3.03
CA GLU A 19 10.67 10.61 3.54
C GLU A 19 11.44 10.34 4.84
N VAL A 20 10.74 9.86 5.86
CA VAL A 20 11.31 9.64 7.18
C VAL A 20 10.82 8.33 7.81
N SER A 21 11.69 7.71 8.61
CA SER A 21 11.33 6.66 9.57
C SER A 21 11.39 7.22 11.00
N PHE A 22 10.49 6.76 11.87
CA PHE A 22 10.38 7.25 13.25
C PHE A 22 9.90 6.13 14.18
N ASP A 23 10.01 6.36 15.49
CA ASP A 23 9.38 5.54 16.51
C ASP A 23 8.19 6.31 17.12
N LEU A 24 7.14 5.60 17.48
CA LEU A 24 5.95 6.11 18.11
C LEU A 24 6.07 6.00 19.62
N SER A 25 5.71 7.07 20.31
CA SER A 25 5.44 7.03 21.75
C SER A 25 4.09 7.68 22.02
N LEU A 26 3.42 7.21 23.07
CA LEU A 26 2.29 7.92 23.64
C LEU A 26 2.86 9.09 24.47
N GLN A 27 2.44 10.31 24.14
CA GLN A 27 2.64 11.46 25.00
C GLN A 27 1.80 11.21 26.26
N THR A 28 2.43 10.66 27.29
CA THR A 28 1.82 10.60 28.61
C THR A 28 1.52 12.04 29.01
N GLY A 29 0.23 12.37 29.14
CA GLY A 29 -0.24 13.71 29.43
C GLY A 29 0.55 14.26 30.63
N ARG A 30 1.43 15.21 30.34
CA ARG A 30 2.37 15.79 31.32
C ARG A 30 1.57 16.72 32.25
N GLY A 31 0.74 16.15 33.12
CA GLY A 31 -0.17 16.93 33.95
C GLY A 31 -1.18 16.22 34.83
N SER A 32 -1.46 14.91 34.70
CA SER A 32 -2.38 14.23 35.65
C SER A 32 -1.63 13.64 36.85
N ALA A 33 -0.75 14.44 37.46
CA ALA A 33 -0.18 14.13 38.76
C ALA A 33 -0.75 15.15 39.75
N ALA A 34 -1.42 14.63 40.78
CA ALA A 34 -1.96 15.33 41.95
C ALA A 34 -3.29 16.09 41.76
N GLY A 35 -4.38 15.34 41.63
CA GLY A 35 -5.75 15.87 41.78
C GLY A 35 -6.73 14.75 42.06
N ALA A 36 -6.63 14.14 43.24
CA ALA A 36 -7.63 13.21 43.73
C ALA A 36 -8.99 13.92 43.88
N SER A 37 -9.84 13.84 42.87
CA SER A 37 -11.27 14.10 43.04
C SER A 37 -12.07 12.95 42.44
N SER A 38 -12.31 11.98 43.32
CA SER A 38 -13.45 11.08 43.36
C SER A 38 -14.69 11.63 42.65
N GLY A 39 -15.26 10.82 41.75
CA GLY A 39 -16.68 10.86 41.41
C GLY A 39 -16.97 11.33 39.99
N GLY A 40 -17.07 10.37 39.07
CA GLY A 40 -17.58 10.66 37.73
C GLY A 40 -17.38 9.53 36.75
N ASP A 41 -18.06 8.40 36.98
CA ASP A 41 -18.31 7.38 35.97
C ASP A 41 -18.93 8.01 34.71
N ARG A 42 -18.09 8.39 33.76
CA ARG A 42 -18.46 8.59 32.36
C ARG A 42 -17.48 7.85 31.47
N SER A 43 -17.54 6.53 31.61
CA SER A 43 -17.09 5.58 30.61
C SER A 43 -17.75 5.91 29.26
N GLY A 44 -16.96 6.16 28.22
CA GLY A 44 -17.49 6.41 26.88
C GLY A 44 -16.62 7.22 25.90
N GLY A 45 -15.37 7.55 26.24
CA GLY A 45 -14.53 8.43 25.43
C GLY A 45 -13.24 7.80 24.89
N GLY A 46 -13.30 6.63 24.24
CA GLY A 46 -12.13 5.95 23.63
C GLY A 46 -11.51 6.66 22.41
N GLY A 47 -11.70 7.98 22.28
CA GLY A 47 -11.26 8.78 21.14
C GLY A 47 -9.93 9.52 21.33
N HIS A 48 -9.53 9.83 22.57
CA HIS A 48 -8.46 10.80 22.82
C HIS A 48 -7.05 10.21 22.89
N GLU A 49 -6.89 8.90 23.11
CA GLU A 49 -5.54 8.32 23.19
C GLU A 49 -4.81 8.37 21.86
N ARG A 50 -5.57 8.33 20.75
CA ARG A 50 -5.03 8.45 19.39
C ARG A 50 -4.53 9.87 19.07
N GLU A 51 -4.94 10.87 19.84
CA GLU A 51 -4.52 12.27 19.64
C GLU A 51 -3.15 12.57 20.28
N ASN A 52 -2.61 11.66 21.10
CA ASN A 52 -1.38 11.86 21.86
C ASN A 52 -0.14 11.14 21.29
N LEU A 53 -0.18 10.63 20.06
CA LEU A 53 0.98 9.96 19.46
C LEU A 53 2.02 10.97 18.98
N ILE A 54 3.27 10.84 19.45
CA ILE A 54 4.42 11.64 19.00
C ILE A 54 5.40 10.75 18.25
N ALA A 55 5.92 11.26 17.14
CA ALA A 55 7.04 10.66 16.44
C ALA A 55 8.39 11.09 17.05
N HIS A 56 9.20 10.11 17.44
CA HIS A 56 10.56 10.26 17.97
C HIS A 56 11.61 9.61 17.08
N ARG A 57 12.88 9.93 17.34
CA ARG A 57 14.05 9.34 16.67
C ARG A 57 13.93 9.33 15.15
N ILE A 58 13.53 10.47 14.59
CA ILE A 58 13.25 10.63 13.16
C ILE A 58 14.55 10.53 12.38
N ARG A 59 14.57 9.63 11.39
CA ARG A 59 15.68 9.44 10.44
C ARG A 59 15.17 9.70 9.03
N PHE A 60 15.98 10.39 8.24
CA PHE A 60 15.71 10.58 6.82
C PHE A 60 15.91 9.28 6.05
N LEU A 61 14.99 9.00 5.14
CA LEU A 61 15.10 7.92 4.17
C LEU A 61 15.52 8.51 2.81
N PRO A 62 16.24 7.74 1.98
CA PRO A 62 16.48 8.12 0.59
C PRO A 62 15.15 8.37 -0.14
N PRO A 63 15.09 9.33 -1.09
CA PRO A 63 13.87 9.59 -1.86
C PRO A 63 13.46 8.36 -2.68
N GLY A 64 12.16 8.09 -2.75
CA GLY A 64 11.57 6.93 -3.43
C GLY A 64 11.59 5.64 -2.61
N THR A 65 11.98 5.69 -1.33
CA THR A 65 11.90 4.53 -0.42
C THR A 65 10.45 4.22 -0.09
N ILE A 66 9.63 5.26 0.10
CA ILE A 66 8.21 5.16 0.42
C ILE A 66 7.39 5.29 -0.87
N VAL A 67 7.14 4.17 -1.55
CA VAL A 67 6.18 4.11 -2.66
C VAL A 67 4.85 3.58 -2.12
N GLN A 68 3.85 4.45 -1.99
CA GLN A 68 2.55 4.08 -1.40
C GLN A 68 1.61 3.46 -2.44
N SER A 69 1.47 4.11 -3.57
CA SER A 69 0.60 3.72 -4.67
C SER A 69 1.44 3.46 -5.91
N LEU A 70 0.99 2.48 -6.70
CA LEU A 70 1.49 2.22 -8.03
C LEU A 70 0.35 2.40 -9.02
N THR A 71 0.58 3.17 -10.07
CA THR A 71 -0.36 3.24 -11.19
C THR A 71 -0.30 1.93 -11.97
N LEU A 72 -1.41 1.19 -11.97
CA LEU A 72 -1.54 -0.08 -12.68
C LEU A 72 -1.82 0.12 -14.17
N ALA A 73 -2.64 1.12 -14.49
CA ALA A 73 -3.01 1.49 -15.84
C ALA A 73 -3.36 2.97 -15.89
N THR A 74 -3.13 3.60 -17.03
CA THR A 74 -3.36 5.02 -17.28
C THR A 74 -4.31 5.23 -18.44
N GLY A 75 -5.18 6.23 -18.37
CA GLY A 75 -6.13 6.54 -19.43
C GLY A 75 -7.12 5.41 -19.73
N VAL A 76 -7.48 4.61 -18.71
CA VAL A 76 -8.45 3.53 -18.83
C VAL A 76 -9.84 4.13 -19.02
N ARG A 77 -10.55 3.67 -20.06
CA ARG A 77 -11.94 4.06 -20.29
C ARG A 77 -12.88 3.23 -19.41
N GLY A 78 -13.92 3.86 -18.91
CA GLY A 78 -14.97 3.19 -18.15
C GLY A 78 -16.29 3.95 -18.22
N VAL A 79 -17.36 3.27 -17.84
CA VAL A 79 -18.71 3.84 -17.77
C VAL A 79 -19.13 3.97 -16.32
N VAL A 80 -19.73 5.10 -15.96
CA VAL A 80 -20.31 5.29 -14.62
C VAL A 80 -21.52 4.37 -14.47
N ALA A 81 -21.34 3.24 -13.79
CA ALA A 81 -22.37 2.21 -13.64
C ALA A 81 -23.33 2.51 -12.49
N ARG A 82 -22.83 3.12 -11.40
CA ARG A 82 -23.62 3.49 -10.22
C ARG A 82 -23.15 4.82 -9.64
N GLU A 83 -24.08 5.70 -9.34
CA GLU A 83 -23.86 6.90 -8.54
C GLU A 83 -24.30 6.66 -7.08
N ASP A 84 -23.62 7.27 -6.12
CA ASP A 84 -24.06 7.32 -4.74
C ASP A 84 -25.08 8.45 -4.54
N ALA A 85 -26.33 8.09 -4.22
CA ALA A 85 -27.40 9.06 -4.00
C ALA A 85 -27.14 10.03 -2.83
N LYS A 86 -26.25 9.67 -1.89
CA LYS A 86 -25.95 10.49 -0.70
C LYS A 86 -24.78 11.43 -0.91
N GLN A 87 -23.88 11.11 -1.84
CA GLN A 87 -22.62 11.82 -2.03
C GLN A 87 -22.44 12.11 -3.52
N PRO A 88 -22.72 13.35 -3.99
CA PRO A 88 -22.30 13.74 -5.32
C PRO A 88 -20.77 13.53 -5.41
N PHE A 89 -20.26 13.17 -6.58
CA PHE A 89 -18.85 12.82 -6.83
C PHE A 89 -18.38 11.45 -6.30
N CYS A 90 -19.27 10.59 -5.81
CA CYS A 90 -18.94 9.23 -5.43
C CYS A 90 -19.76 8.23 -6.26
N GLY A 91 -19.13 7.12 -6.68
CA GLY A 91 -19.82 6.08 -7.43
C GLY A 91 -18.92 4.91 -7.79
N ASN A 92 -19.42 4.01 -8.63
CA ASN A 92 -18.67 2.89 -9.19
C ASN A 92 -18.56 3.06 -10.71
N LEU A 93 -17.32 2.93 -11.20
CA LEU A 93 -17.01 2.77 -12.61
C LEU A 93 -16.99 1.28 -12.96
N GLU A 94 -17.50 0.95 -14.13
CA GLU A 94 -17.25 -0.30 -14.83
C GLU A 94 -16.21 -0.03 -15.91
N LEU A 95 -15.04 -0.67 -15.80
CA LEU A 95 -13.94 -0.46 -16.71
C LEU A 95 -14.17 -1.25 -18.01
N GLU A 96 -13.92 -0.62 -19.15
CA GLU A 96 -13.99 -1.29 -20.46
C GLU A 96 -12.88 -2.35 -20.60
N GLU A 97 -11.69 -2.02 -20.10
CA GLU A 97 -10.54 -2.94 -20.05
C GLU A 97 -10.36 -3.51 -18.63
N THR A 98 -10.18 -4.84 -18.56
CA THR A 98 -9.91 -5.50 -17.29
C THR A 98 -8.46 -5.27 -16.87
N VAL A 99 -8.25 -4.50 -15.79
CA VAL A 99 -6.92 -4.18 -15.29
C VAL A 99 -6.41 -5.31 -14.38
N LYS A 100 -5.18 -5.77 -14.61
CA LYS A 100 -4.54 -6.77 -13.74
C LYS A 100 -4.09 -6.11 -12.44
N GLY A 101 -4.57 -6.62 -11.30
CA GLY A 101 -4.11 -6.16 -9.98
C GLY A 101 -2.63 -6.47 -9.74
N MET A 102 -2.06 -5.83 -8.72
CA MET A 102 -0.69 -6.06 -8.27
C MET A 102 -0.57 -7.43 -7.58
N SER A 103 0.52 -8.16 -7.87
CA SER A 103 0.86 -9.37 -7.13
C SER A 103 1.33 -9.05 -5.71
N ALA A 104 1.29 -10.03 -4.81
CA ALA A 104 1.80 -9.86 -3.44
C ALA A 104 3.29 -9.48 -3.42
N ASP A 105 4.09 -10.02 -4.36
CA ASP A 105 5.53 -9.70 -4.45
C ASP A 105 5.77 -8.23 -4.84
N MET A 106 4.98 -7.71 -5.77
CA MET A 106 5.05 -6.30 -6.18
C MET A 106 4.55 -5.37 -5.06
N ARG A 107 3.60 -5.82 -4.24
CA ARG A 107 3.12 -5.08 -3.06
C ARG A 107 4.16 -5.04 -1.94
N HIS A 108 4.89 -6.14 -1.72
CA HIS A 108 5.83 -6.30 -0.60
C HIS A 108 7.22 -6.75 -1.11
N PRO A 109 7.99 -5.86 -1.77
CA PRO A 109 9.20 -6.22 -2.49
C PRO A 109 10.32 -6.68 -1.57
N LEU A 110 10.44 -6.08 -0.38
CA LEU A 110 11.47 -6.45 0.60
C LEU A 110 11.19 -7.83 1.18
N LEU A 111 9.92 -8.11 1.49
CA LEU A 111 9.50 -9.42 1.95
C LEU A 111 9.71 -10.48 0.86
N ALA A 112 9.34 -10.17 -0.39
CA ALA A 112 9.60 -11.05 -1.52
C ALA A 112 11.09 -11.40 -1.63
N LYS A 113 11.98 -10.40 -1.61
CA LYS A 113 13.44 -10.63 -1.63
C LYS A 113 13.92 -11.52 -0.48
N VAL A 114 13.47 -11.24 0.75
CA VAL A 114 13.86 -12.05 1.92
C VAL A 114 13.38 -13.50 1.78
N LEU A 115 12.17 -13.72 1.27
CA LEU A 115 11.65 -15.07 1.03
C LEU A 115 12.39 -15.77 -0.11
N ASP A 116 12.78 -15.04 -1.15
CA ASP A 116 13.53 -15.57 -2.29
C ASP A 116 14.99 -15.91 -1.89
N GLU A 117 15.61 -15.09 -1.03
CA GLU A 117 16.91 -15.37 -0.40
C GLU A 117 16.84 -16.59 0.54
N LEU A 118 15.78 -16.70 1.33
CA LEU A 118 15.54 -17.86 2.19
C LEU A 118 15.30 -19.13 1.35
N LEU A 119 14.58 -18.99 0.24
CA LEU A 119 14.39 -20.06 -0.75
C LEU A 119 15.70 -20.45 -1.44
N ALA A 120 16.66 -19.54 -1.61
CA ALA A 120 17.97 -19.85 -2.17
C ALA A 120 18.94 -20.49 -1.14
N SER A 121 18.73 -20.24 0.15
CA SER A 121 19.56 -20.71 1.27
C SER A 121 19.52 -22.24 1.50
N GLU A 122 20.27 -22.80 2.43
CA GLU A 122 20.24 -24.25 2.68
C GLU A 122 18.91 -24.72 3.29
N VAL A 123 18.57 -26.01 3.11
CA VAL A 123 17.38 -26.58 3.77
C VAL A 123 17.58 -26.52 5.28
N GLY A 124 16.56 -26.04 6.00
CA GLY A 124 16.61 -25.85 7.44
C GLY A 124 17.00 -24.43 7.86
N THR A 125 17.41 -23.54 6.94
CA THR A 125 17.55 -22.12 7.27
C THR A 125 16.21 -21.57 7.77
N GLU A 126 16.27 -20.85 8.89
CA GLU A 126 15.11 -20.28 9.56
C GLU A 126 15.18 -18.76 9.63
N LEU A 127 14.02 -18.13 9.47
CA LEU A 127 13.83 -16.70 9.65
C LEU A 127 12.79 -16.50 10.77
N VAL A 128 13.21 -15.87 11.86
CA VAL A 128 12.34 -15.58 13.00
C VAL A 128 12.10 -14.07 13.10
N TYR A 129 10.86 -13.66 12.93
CA TYR A 129 10.43 -12.29 13.19
C TYR A 129 10.24 -12.14 14.69
N LYS A 130 11.07 -11.27 15.29
CA LYS A 130 11.04 -11.01 16.73
C LYS A 130 9.74 -10.32 17.14
N ASP A 131 9.28 -9.39 16.31
CA ASP A 131 8.05 -8.62 16.50
C ASP A 131 7.34 -8.51 15.15
N ALA A 132 6.12 -9.04 15.07
CA ALA A 132 5.22 -8.71 13.97
C ALA A 132 4.60 -7.35 14.26
N GLN A 133 4.74 -6.37 13.37
CA GLN A 133 4.25 -5.01 13.65
C GLN A 133 2.71 -4.95 13.60
N SER A 134 2.06 -5.88 12.89
CA SER A 134 0.61 -6.03 12.89
C SER A 134 0.13 -7.44 12.50
N GLU A 135 -1.10 -7.79 12.88
CA GLU A 135 -1.77 -9.02 12.43
C GLU A 135 -1.95 -9.03 10.90
N ARG A 136 -2.18 -7.86 10.30
CA ARG A 136 -2.32 -7.73 8.84
C ARG A 136 -1.02 -8.08 8.11
N GLU A 137 0.13 -7.69 8.66
CA GLU A 137 1.43 -8.09 8.13
C GLU A 137 1.66 -9.59 8.26
N ASN A 138 1.29 -10.20 9.40
CA ASN A 138 1.38 -11.65 9.57
C ASN A 138 0.57 -12.41 8.52
N GLN A 139 -0.63 -11.92 8.21
CA GLN A 139 -1.46 -12.51 7.17
C GLN A 139 -0.83 -12.40 5.78
N VAL A 140 -0.19 -11.27 5.46
CA VAL A 140 0.56 -11.08 4.20
C VAL A 140 1.76 -12.02 4.12
N VAL A 141 2.55 -12.12 5.20
CA VAL A 141 3.70 -13.03 5.25
C VAL A 141 3.25 -14.47 5.06
N ARG A 142 2.19 -14.89 5.74
CA ARG A 142 1.61 -16.23 5.57
C ARG A 142 1.17 -16.46 4.12
N GLU A 143 0.45 -15.53 3.52
CA GLU A 143 0.01 -15.63 2.12
C GLU A 143 1.19 -15.78 1.15
N MET A 144 2.25 -14.98 1.34
CA MET A 144 3.44 -15.03 0.48
C MET A 144 4.29 -16.28 0.67
N VAL A 145 4.33 -16.83 1.89
CA VAL A 145 4.97 -18.12 2.19
C VAL A 145 4.17 -19.26 1.58
N GLU A 146 2.85 -19.28 1.74
CA GLU A 146 1.98 -20.31 1.16
C GLU A 146 1.97 -20.31 -0.38
N ALA A 147 2.23 -19.15 -1.00
CA ALA A 147 2.37 -19.03 -2.44
C ALA A 147 3.70 -19.58 -2.99
N ARG A 148 4.69 -19.83 -2.12
CA ARG A 148 6.02 -20.33 -2.47
C ARG A 148 6.16 -21.78 -2.03
N ASP A 149 6.41 -22.67 -2.97
CA ASP A 149 6.73 -24.07 -2.64
C ASP A 149 8.09 -24.16 -1.93
N GLY A 150 8.19 -24.96 -0.86
CA GLY A 150 9.44 -25.18 -0.11
C GLY A 150 9.65 -24.28 1.11
N LEU A 151 8.68 -23.43 1.46
CA LEU A 151 8.68 -22.69 2.73
C LEU A 151 7.56 -23.18 3.65
N GLU A 152 7.84 -23.25 4.95
CA GLU A 152 6.85 -23.58 5.98
C GLU A 152 6.73 -22.44 6.99
N TYR A 153 5.48 -22.07 7.28
CA TYR A 153 5.13 -21.04 8.27
C TYR A 153 4.79 -21.69 9.63
N LYS A 154 5.36 -21.18 10.73
CA LYS A 154 5.08 -21.61 12.11
C LYS A 154 4.89 -20.39 13.03
N ASN A 155 3.85 -20.43 13.86
CA ASN A 155 3.70 -19.51 14.99
C ASN A 155 4.41 -20.10 16.21
N ILE A 156 5.44 -19.41 16.72
CA ILE A 156 6.07 -19.75 17.99
C ILE A 156 5.44 -18.91 19.09
N HIS A 157 4.98 -19.55 20.15
CA HIS A 157 4.63 -18.83 21.38
C HIS A 157 5.91 -18.59 22.17
N VAL A 158 6.23 -17.32 22.43
CA VAL A 158 7.34 -16.97 23.31
C VAL A 158 6.82 -17.11 24.72
N SER A 159 7.22 -18.17 25.41
CA SER A 159 7.07 -18.23 26.86
C SER A 159 8.16 -17.34 27.46
N ASP A 160 7.86 -16.07 27.68
CA ASP A 160 8.69 -15.27 28.56
C ASP A 160 8.64 -15.94 29.94
N GLY A 161 9.78 -16.33 30.48
CA GLY A 161 9.92 -17.24 31.63
C GLY A 161 9.36 -16.76 32.97
N GLY A 162 8.42 -15.81 32.99
CA GLY A 162 7.57 -15.47 34.13
C GLY A 162 6.21 -16.15 33.97
N GLY A 163 5.86 -17.05 34.89
CA GLY A 163 4.70 -17.96 34.84
C GLY A 163 3.29 -17.35 34.83
N SER A 164 3.07 -16.23 34.12
CA SER A 164 1.75 -15.69 33.83
C SER A 164 1.26 -16.26 32.48
N SER A 165 0.34 -17.22 32.56
CA SER A 165 -0.28 -17.93 31.44
C SER A 165 -1.24 -17.05 30.62
N SER A 166 -0.82 -15.85 30.22
CA SER A 166 -1.55 -15.07 29.24
C SER A 166 -1.55 -15.85 27.92
N ARG A 167 -2.72 -16.39 27.53
CA ARG A 167 -2.92 -17.07 26.24
C ARG A 167 -2.74 -16.13 25.03
N ASN A 168 -2.52 -14.83 25.27
CA ASN A 168 -2.35 -13.80 24.26
C ASN A 168 -0.92 -13.22 24.25
N GLY A 169 0.08 -14.01 24.65
CA GLY A 169 1.49 -13.59 24.54
C GLY A 169 1.90 -13.28 23.09
N PRO A 170 2.94 -12.44 22.87
CA PRO A 170 3.39 -12.08 21.53
C PRO A 170 3.81 -13.33 20.77
N CYS A 171 3.05 -13.64 19.71
CA CYS A 171 3.39 -14.73 18.80
C CYS A 171 4.55 -14.28 17.90
N ARG A 172 5.67 -15.00 17.94
CA ARG A 172 6.76 -14.83 16.97
C ARG A 172 6.47 -15.64 15.73
N LEU A 173 6.69 -15.03 14.57
CA LEU A 173 6.51 -15.68 13.27
C LEU A 173 7.83 -16.32 12.86
N LYS A 174 7.81 -17.62 12.56
CA LYS A 174 8.97 -18.37 12.06
C LYS A 174 8.68 -18.94 10.69
N ILE A 175 9.59 -18.70 9.75
CA ILE A 175 9.58 -19.25 8.41
C ILE A 175 10.78 -20.18 8.29
N VAL A 176 10.57 -21.41 7.81
CA VAL A 176 11.64 -22.40 7.65
C VAL A 176 11.66 -22.87 6.21
N ARG A 177 12.85 -22.91 5.60
CA ARG A 177 13.02 -23.61 4.32
C ARG A 177 12.93 -25.11 4.57
N VAL A 178 11.90 -25.74 4.05
CA VAL A 178 11.74 -27.20 4.09
C VAL A 178 12.26 -27.77 2.77
N ALA A 179 12.82 -28.98 2.82
CA ALA A 179 13.12 -29.69 1.58
C ALA A 179 11.83 -29.72 0.77
N ALA A 180 11.86 -29.17 -0.45
CA ALA A 180 10.72 -29.26 -1.35
C ALA A 180 10.37 -30.73 -1.41
N ALA A 181 9.23 -31.11 -0.81
CA ALA A 181 8.81 -32.49 -0.71
C ALA A 181 8.76 -32.98 -2.14
N ALA A 182 9.78 -33.75 -2.54
CA ALA A 182 10.11 -34.05 -3.93
C ALA A 182 8.79 -34.37 -4.61
N ALA A 183 8.31 -33.43 -5.45
CA ALA A 183 6.94 -33.41 -5.91
C ALA A 183 6.64 -34.81 -6.39
N ALA A 184 5.80 -35.53 -5.63
CA ALA A 184 5.58 -36.96 -5.82
C ALA A 184 5.37 -37.16 -7.31
N ALA A 185 6.34 -37.80 -7.97
CA ALA A 185 6.36 -37.94 -9.40
C ALA A 185 4.97 -38.43 -9.83
N PRO A 186 4.31 -37.82 -10.82
CA PRO A 186 3.04 -38.33 -11.30
C PRO A 186 3.26 -39.80 -11.64
N SER A 187 2.58 -40.69 -10.93
CA SER A 187 2.70 -42.13 -11.13
C SER A 187 2.39 -42.43 -12.61
N PRO A 188 3.26 -43.14 -13.34
CA PRO A 188 3.08 -43.38 -14.78
C PRO A 188 1.93 -44.34 -15.15
N ASP A 189 1.13 -44.82 -14.21
CA ASP A 189 0.06 -45.80 -14.46
C ASP A 189 -1.31 -45.17 -14.78
N ALA A 190 -1.38 -44.30 -15.79
CA ALA A 190 -2.65 -43.82 -16.35
C ALA A 190 -2.64 -43.74 -17.89
N GLU A 191 -1.89 -44.63 -18.54
CA GLU A 191 -1.91 -44.81 -20.00
C GLU A 191 -2.61 -46.12 -20.35
N LYS A 192 -3.94 -46.21 -20.15
CA LYS A 192 -4.77 -47.21 -20.84
C LYS A 192 -6.27 -46.86 -20.84
N ALA A 193 -6.84 -46.85 -22.05
CA ALA A 193 -8.24 -46.59 -22.44
C ALA A 193 -8.62 -45.09 -22.51
N ALA A 194 -9.09 -44.53 -23.62
CA ALA A 194 -9.81 -45.11 -24.74
C ALA A 194 -9.56 -44.32 -26.04
N ALA A 195 -9.48 -45.07 -27.14
CA ALA A 195 -9.69 -44.60 -28.50
C ALA A 195 -11.15 -44.92 -28.92
N ALA A 196 -11.65 -44.19 -29.93
CA ALA A 196 -12.98 -44.26 -30.59
C ALA A 196 -14.09 -43.45 -29.86
N GLU A 197 -14.94 -42.61 -30.46
CA GLU A 197 -15.35 -42.27 -31.84
C GLU A 197 -15.64 -40.75 -31.91
N ASP A 198 -15.36 -40.00 -32.97
CA ASP A 198 -16.16 -39.76 -34.19
C ASP A 198 -17.67 -39.57 -33.98
N GLY A 199 -18.21 -38.40 -34.36
CA GLY A 199 -19.66 -38.12 -34.25
C GLY A 199 -20.05 -36.64 -34.28
N ALA A 200 -20.49 -36.19 -35.45
CA ALA A 200 -21.01 -34.85 -35.74
C ALA A 200 -22.47 -34.64 -35.31
N GLY A 201 -22.84 -33.38 -35.01
CA GLY A 201 -24.14 -32.81 -35.44
C GLY A 201 -25.17 -32.39 -34.38
N SER A 202 -25.70 -31.16 -34.59
CA SER A 202 -27.06 -30.65 -34.28
C SER A 202 -27.37 -30.28 -32.81
N GLU A 203 -27.62 -29.02 -32.42
CA GLU A 203 -28.72 -28.07 -32.73
C GLU A 203 -29.99 -28.27 -31.86
N ALA A 204 -30.44 -27.14 -31.27
CA ALA A 204 -31.78 -26.78 -30.77
C ALA A 204 -32.33 -27.31 -29.40
N ALA A 205 -32.31 -26.38 -28.43
CA ALA A 205 -33.48 -25.84 -27.68
C ALA A 205 -34.25 -26.70 -26.62
N PRO A 206 -34.92 -26.04 -25.63
CA PRO A 206 -35.27 -26.56 -24.29
C PRO A 206 -36.80 -26.79 -24.13
N PRO A 207 -37.46 -26.70 -22.93
CA PRO A 207 -37.17 -27.08 -21.53
C PRO A 207 -38.23 -28.07 -20.97
N SER A 208 -38.06 -28.62 -19.75
CA SER A 208 -39.23 -29.04 -18.96
C SER A 208 -38.97 -29.03 -17.45
N GLU A 209 -39.80 -28.25 -16.75
CA GLU A 209 -40.04 -28.30 -15.31
C GLU A 209 -40.65 -29.64 -14.88
N SER A 210 -40.28 -30.13 -13.69
CA SER A 210 -41.26 -30.70 -12.76
C SER A 210 -40.67 -30.86 -11.37
N ALA A 211 -41.43 -30.35 -10.39
CA ALA A 211 -41.28 -30.51 -8.97
C ALA A 211 -41.32 -31.99 -8.52
N ALA A 212 -40.67 -32.30 -7.40
CA ALA A 212 -41.33 -32.81 -6.19
C ALA A 212 -40.29 -33.21 -5.13
N GLU A 213 -40.66 -32.90 -3.90
CA GLU A 213 -40.07 -33.30 -2.62
C GLU A 213 -39.88 -34.81 -2.51
N GLU A 214 -38.80 -35.26 -1.86
CA GLU A 214 -38.95 -36.26 -0.80
C GLU A 214 -37.75 -36.30 0.15
N SER A 215 -38.10 -36.53 1.40
CA SER A 215 -37.28 -36.74 2.59
C SER A 215 -36.36 -37.97 2.48
N ASN A 216 -35.21 -37.93 3.16
CA ASN A 216 -34.92 -38.99 4.14
C ASN A 216 -33.74 -38.73 5.07
N ALA A 217 -33.87 -39.39 6.22
CA ALA A 217 -33.06 -39.31 7.40
C ALA A 217 -31.69 -40.02 7.32
N ALA A 218 -30.80 -39.52 8.17
CA ALA A 218 -29.73 -40.18 8.90
C ALA A 218 -29.32 -41.63 8.52
N ALA A 219 -28.07 -41.77 8.06
CA ALA A 219 -27.26 -42.95 8.31
C ALA A 219 -25.77 -42.57 8.46
N ALA A 220 -25.13 -43.16 9.46
CA ALA A 220 -23.80 -42.85 9.95
C ALA A 220 -22.67 -43.57 9.19
N ALA A 221 -21.54 -42.87 9.04
CA ALA A 221 -20.13 -43.30 8.86
C ALA A 221 -19.77 -44.23 7.66
N PRO A 222 -18.69 -43.92 6.91
CA PRO A 222 -17.34 -44.19 7.42
C PRO A 222 -16.31 -43.08 7.15
N SER A 223 -15.23 -43.14 7.93
CA SER A 223 -14.06 -42.26 7.96
C SER A 223 -13.48 -41.98 6.57
N SER A 224 -13.73 -40.78 6.04
CA SER A 224 -13.05 -40.26 4.86
C SER A 224 -11.67 -39.75 5.26
N ALA A 225 -10.62 -40.40 4.74
CA ALA A 225 -9.29 -39.83 4.70
C ALA A 225 -9.40 -38.45 4.05
N LYS A 226 -9.21 -37.39 4.84
CA LYS A 226 -9.28 -35.99 4.38
C LYS A 226 -8.20 -35.78 3.32
N LYS A 227 -8.53 -35.99 2.04
CA LYS A 227 -7.75 -35.54 0.89
C LYS A 227 -7.52 -34.04 1.09
N LYS A 228 -6.30 -33.66 1.45
CA LYS A 228 -5.87 -32.26 1.51
C LYS A 228 -6.12 -31.65 0.14
N LYS A 229 -7.20 -30.86 0.02
CA LYS A 229 -7.56 -30.14 -1.19
C LYS A 229 -6.39 -29.20 -1.51
N LYS A 230 -5.63 -29.50 -2.57
CA LYS A 230 -4.49 -28.70 -3.02
C LYS A 230 -4.99 -27.27 -3.21
N LYS A 231 -4.55 -26.36 -2.34
CA LYS A 231 -4.97 -24.95 -2.36
C LYS A 231 -4.49 -24.37 -3.68
N GLN A 232 -5.42 -23.96 -4.54
CA GLN A 232 -5.10 -23.40 -5.85
C GLN A 232 -4.30 -22.11 -5.62
N PRO A 233 -3.21 -21.87 -6.39
CA PRO A 233 -2.41 -20.66 -6.25
C PRO A 233 -3.33 -19.43 -6.38
N GLN A 234 -3.17 -18.49 -5.46
CA GLN A 234 -4.01 -17.31 -5.36
C GLN A 234 -3.89 -16.49 -6.66
N ARG A 235 -4.91 -16.59 -7.51
CA ARG A 235 -4.94 -15.89 -8.79
C ARG A 235 -4.97 -14.39 -8.53
N VAL A 236 -4.10 -13.65 -9.20
CA VAL A 236 -4.10 -12.19 -9.19
C VAL A 236 -5.51 -11.71 -9.57
N LYS A 237 -6.12 -10.92 -8.68
CA LYS A 237 -7.49 -10.44 -8.87
C LYS A 237 -7.52 -9.47 -10.04
N SER A 238 -8.34 -9.78 -11.04
CA SER A 238 -8.65 -8.89 -12.15
C SER A 238 -9.64 -7.83 -11.70
N ILE A 239 -9.39 -6.57 -12.04
CA ILE A 239 -10.19 -5.41 -11.64
C ILE A 239 -11.09 -5.04 -12.82
N LYS A 240 -12.40 -5.20 -12.65
CA LYS A 240 -13.42 -4.83 -13.65
C LYS A 240 -14.27 -3.64 -13.23
N SER A 241 -14.42 -3.44 -11.92
CA SER A 241 -15.15 -2.30 -11.36
C SER A 241 -14.33 -1.66 -10.26
N VAL A 242 -14.35 -0.34 -10.21
CA VAL A 242 -13.60 0.47 -9.24
C VAL A 242 -14.50 1.58 -8.71
N ARG A 243 -14.40 1.83 -7.40
CA ARG A 243 -15.06 2.96 -6.77
C ARG A 243 -14.27 4.24 -7.04
N PHE A 244 -14.94 5.30 -7.44
CA PHE A 244 -14.38 6.65 -7.50
C PHE A 244 -14.96 7.52 -6.38
N ASP A 245 -14.20 8.54 -6.01
CA ASP A 245 -14.55 9.52 -4.99
C ASP A 245 -14.26 10.95 -5.49
N ARG A 246 -14.57 11.95 -4.66
CA ARG A 246 -14.32 13.36 -4.99
C ARG A 246 -12.85 13.67 -5.26
N HIS A 247 -11.93 12.95 -4.62
CA HIS A 247 -10.48 13.15 -4.79
C HIS A 247 -9.95 12.54 -6.10
N SER A 248 -10.74 11.68 -6.73
CA SER A 248 -10.43 11.09 -8.03
C SER A 248 -10.53 12.12 -9.16
N LEU A 249 -11.28 13.23 -8.97
CA LEU A 249 -11.46 14.27 -9.98
C LEU A 249 -10.37 15.35 -9.90
N PRO A 250 -9.88 15.85 -11.04
CA PRO A 250 -9.05 17.05 -11.05
C PRO A 250 -9.85 18.27 -10.60
N THR A 251 -9.16 19.25 -9.99
CA THR A 251 -9.78 20.47 -9.44
C THR A 251 -10.64 21.22 -10.45
N ASP A 252 -10.27 21.18 -11.73
CA ASP A 252 -10.93 21.89 -12.81
C ASP A 252 -12.31 21.28 -13.18
N GLU A 253 -12.53 20.00 -12.89
CA GLU A 253 -13.76 19.27 -13.21
C GLU A 253 -14.73 19.14 -12.02
N LEU A 254 -14.42 19.77 -10.88
CA LEU A 254 -15.27 19.69 -9.67
C LEU A 254 -16.65 20.33 -9.84
N HIS A 255 -16.87 21.12 -10.89
CA HIS A 255 -18.14 21.79 -11.14
C HIS A 255 -19.21 20.87 -11.72
N ASP A 256 -18.83 19.75 -12.31
CA ASP A 256 -19.75 18.89 -13.06
C ASP A 256 -19.49 17.41 -12.77
N PRO A 257 -20.22 16.82 -11.79
CA PRO A 257 -19.98 15.44 -11.38
C PRO A 257 -20.29 14.46 -12.53
N PRO A 258 -19.52 13.37 -12.67
CA PRO A 258 -19.81 12.28 -13.60
C PRO A 258 -21.20 11.70 -13.34
N GLY A 259 -22.02 11.65 -14.38
CA GLY A 259 -23.38 11.11 -14.35
C GLY A 259 -23.45 9.63 -14.74
N LEU A 260 -24.53 8.94 -14.36
CA LEU A 260 -24.83 7.57 -14.74
C LEU A 260 -24.76 7.44 -16.26
N GLY A 261 -24.02 6.45 -16.73
CA GLY A 261 -23.85 6.19 -18.16
C GLY A 261 -22.85 7.10 -18.88
N ASP A 262 -22.25 8.10 -18.21
CA ASP A 262 -21.15 8.86 -18.79
C ASP A 262 -19.93 7.96 -19.00
N VAL A 263 -19.22 8.20 -20.11
CA VAL A 263 -17.95 7.54 -20.40
C VAL A 263 -16.83 8.44 -19.90
N VAL A 264 -16.00 7.88 -19.03
CA VAL A 264 -14.88 8.57 -18.38
C VAL A 264 -13.56 7.91 -18.76
N SER A 265 -12.48 8.69 -18.67
CA SER A 265 -11.09 8.22 -18.74
C SER A 265 -10.46 8.43 -17.37
N CYS A 266 -9.72 7.45 -16.87
CA CYS A 266 -9.07 7.57 -15.57
C CYS A 266 -7.79 6.75 -15.44
N ASP A 267 -7.00 7.06 -14.42
CA ASP A 267 -5.85 6.26 -14.02
C ASP A 267 -6.25 5.33 -12.87
N VAL A 268 -5.90 4.06 -12.99
CA VAL A 268 -6.15 3.07 -11.94
C VAL A 268 -4.88 2.91 -11.13
N THR A 269 -4.94 3.29 -9.86
CA THR A 269 -3.82 3.14 -8.92
C THR A 269 -4.16 2.10 -7.87
N GLN A 270 -3.14 1.42 -7.34
CA GLN A 270 -3.31 0.49 -6.24
C GLN A 270 -2.31 0.77 -5.13
N ASN A 271 -2.81 0.88 -3.91
CA ASN A 271 -2.00 1.03 -2.72
C ASN A 271 -1.25 -0.30 -2.44
N ARG A 272 0.07 -0.24 -2.31
CA ARG A 272 0.92 -1.42 -2.10
C ARG A 272 0.63 -2.09 -0.76
N ARG A 273 0.46 -1.30 0.30
CA ARG A 273 0.27 -1.81 1.66
C ARG A 273 -1.11 -2.45 1.82
N THR A 274 -2.15 -1.75 1.38
CA THR A 274 -3.54 -2.12 1.68
C THR A 274 -4.14 -3.00 0.60
N GLY A 275 -3.58 -2.95 -0.61
CA GLY A 275 -4.15 -3.56 -1.80
C GLY A 275 -5.38 -2.83 -2.33
N ALA A 276 -5.77 -1.71 -1.71
CA ALA A 276 -6.92 -0.92 -2.13
C ALA A 276 -6.67 -0.30 -3.52
N VAL A 277 -7.66 -0.42 -4.39
CA VAL A 277 -7.64 0.16 -5.73
C VAL A 277 -8.36 1.50 -5.68
N GLN A 278 -7.74 2.52 -6.26
CA GLN A 278 -8.24 3.89 -6.30
C GLN A 278 -8.20 4.41 -7.74
N VAL A 279 -9.12 5.31 -8.05
CA VAL A 279 -9.16 6.03 -9.31
C VAL A 279 -8.48 7.38 -9.12
N ALA A 280 -7.69 7.82 -10.08
CA ALA A 280 -7.09 9.14 -10.13
C ALA A 280 -7.31 9.76 -11.51
N ASN A 281 -7.20 11.09 -11.60
CA ASN A 281 -7.30 11.83 -12.85
C ASN A 281 -8.56 11.47 -13.68
N LEU A 282 -9.70 11.30 -13.02
CA LEU A 282 -10.95 10.97 -13.66
C LEU A 282 -11.42 12.16 -14.49
N ARG A 283 -11.62 11.94 -15.79
CA ARG A 283 -12.10 12.94 -16.75
C ARG A 283 -13.29 12.44 -17.54
N ILE A 284 -14.30 13.28 -17.73
CA ILE A 284 -15.48 12.94 -18.54
C ILE A 284 -15.11 13.06 -20.03
N VAL A 285 -15.21 11.95 -20.77
CA VAL A 285 -14.89 11.88 -22.20
C VAL A 285 -16.14 12.09 -23.05
N GLU A 286 -17.21 11.38 -22.72
CA GLU A 286 -18.48 11.47 -23.43
C GLU A 286 -19.63 11.52 -22.42
N ARG A 287 -20.47 12.55 -22.53
CA ARG A 287 -21.70 12.61 -21.74
C ARG A 287 -22.82 11.90 -22.44
N LYS A 288 -23.35 10.87 -21.79
CA LYS A 288 -24.53 10.22 -22.31
C LYS A 288 -25.70 11.11 -21.94
N LYS A 289 -26.31 11.74 -22.94
CA LYS A 289 -27.59 12.44 -22.76
C LYS A 289 -28.63 11.37 -22.42
N ILE A 290 -28.77 11.05 -21.13
CA ILE A 290 -29.93 10.33 -20.66
C ILE A 290 -31.09 11.30 -20.86
N GLU A 291 -31.95 11.00 -21.83
CA GLU A 291 -33.22 11.69 -21.97
C GLU A 291 -33.98 11.51 -20.65
N ARG A 292 -33.98 12.56 -19.83
CA ARG A 292 -34.56 12.60 -18.46
C ARG A 292 -36.07 12.30 -18.43
N GLY A 293 -36.69 11.92 -19.55
CA GLY A 293 -38.11 11.63 -19.70
C GLY A 293 -38.49 10.15 -19.80
N SER A 294 -37.56 9.22 -20.03
CA SER A 294 -37.91 7.79 -20.18
C SER A 294 -37.55 6.97 -18.95
N ARG A 295 -37.85 7.48 -17.75
CA ARG A 295 -37.79 6.67 -16.52
C ARG A 295 -38.98 5.71 -16.54
N ALA A 296 -38.85 4.61 -17.28
CA ALA A 296 -39.73 3.47 -17.11
C ALA A 296 -39.71 3.10 -15.61
N PRO A 297 -40.87 2.87 -14.98
CA PRO A 297 -40.92 2.42 -13.59
C PRO A 297 -40.13 1.13 -13.53
N VAL A 298 -38.97 1.18 -12.88
CA VAL A 298 -38.18 -0.01 -12.58
C VAL A 298 -39.04 -0.82 -11.61
N SER A 299 -39.73 -1.82 -12.13
CA SER A 299 -40.41 -2.84 -11.34
C SER A 299 -39.36 -3.42 -10.38
N SER A 300 -39.59 -3.16 -9.11
CA SER A 300 -38.76 -3.52 -7.97
C SER A 300 -38.84 -5.01 -7.68
N GLU A 301 -38.43 -5.84 -8.63
CA GLU A 301 -38.12 -7.26 -8.45
C GLU A 301 -36.73 -7.51 -9.01
N VAL A 302 -35.72 -7.06 -8.26
CA VAL A 302 -34.38 -7.58 -8.42
C VAL A 302 -34.02 -8.23 -7.10
N ASP A 303 -34.08 -9.55 -7.15
CA ASP A 303 -33.62 -10.48 -6.14
C ASP A 303 -32.22 -10.05 -5.64
N LEU A 304 -32.17 -9.62 -4.37
CA LEU A 304 -30.95 -9.22 -3.68
C LEU A 304 -30.13 -10.47 -3.37
N GLY A 305 -29.54 -11.05 -4.41
CA GLY A 305 -28.49 -12.04 -4.33
C GLY A 305 -27.25 -11.44 -3.67
N SER A 306 -27.23 -11.51 -2.34
CA SER A 306 -26.10 -11.43 -1.40
C SER A 306 -24.72 -11.22 -2.05
N ALA A 307 -24.39 -9.96 -2.35
CA ALA A 307 -23.01 -9.54 -2.55
C ALA A 307 -22.39 -9.38 -1.16
N GLY A 308 -21.49 -10.31 -0.83
CA GLY A 308 -20.89 -10.46 0.48
C GLY A 308 -20.34 -9.17 1.09
N ASN A 309 -20.66 -9.01 2.37
CA ASN A 309 -20.14 -8.04 3.32
C ASN A 309 -18.68 -7.61 3.05
N ALA A 310 -18.50 -6.43 2.49
CA ALA A 310 -17.38 -5.56 2.85
C ALA A 310 -17.74 -4.85 4.17
N ALA A 311 -17.91 -5.64 5.23
CA ALA A 311 -18.10 -5.10 6.57
C ALA A 311 -16.79 -4.40 6.97
N ALA A 312 -16.90 -3.10 7.20
CA ALA A 312 -15.90 -2.31 7.89
C ALA A 312 -15.69 -2.92 9.29
N ALA A 313 -14.72 -3.82 9.40
CA ALA A 313 -14.22 -4.31 10.67
C ALA A 313 -13.39 -3.19 11.30
N ALA A 314 -14.07 -2.25 11.96
CA ALA A 314 -13.47 -1.40 12.97
C ALA A 314 -13.34 -2.25 14.25
N THR A 315 -12.36 -3.15 14.27
CA THR A 315 -11.95 -3.85 15.49
C THR A 315 -11.37 -2.83 16.46
N ALA A 316 -12.10 -2.61 17.56
CA ALA A 316 -11.56 -1.98 18.76
C ALA A 316 -10.47 -2.89 19.33
N ALA A 317 -9.22 -2.61 18.99
CA ALA A 317 -8.05 -3.19 19.63
C ALA A 317 -7.85 -2.45 20.97
N GLU A 318 -7.99 -3.18 22.07
CA GLU A 318 -7.74 -2.68 23.42
C GLU A 318 -6.25 -2.41 23.68
N ASP A 319 -6.00 -1.29 24.35
CA ASP A 319 -4.90 -0.86 25.24
C ASP A 319 -3.66 -1.76 25.39
N ALA A 320 -2.95 -2.00 24.29
CA ALA A 320 -1.51 -2.27 24.36
C ALA A 320 -0.76 -0.95 24.16
N VAL A 321 0.14 -0.60 25.09
CA VAL A 321 1.07 0.54 24.95
C VAL A 321 1.88 0.35 23.67
N VAL A 322 1.49 1.03 22.58
CA VAL A 322 2.09 0.85 21.26
C VAL A 322 3.40 1.64 21.17
N GLU A 323 4.50 1.03 21.62
CA GLU A 323 5.83 1.38 21.11
C GLU A 323 5.95 0.82 19.67
N GLY A 324 5.50 1.60 18.69
CA GLY A 324 5.52 1.22 17.27
C GLY A 324 6.68 1.87 16.52
N LYS A 325 7.16 1.25 15.44
CA LYS A 325 8.00 1.94 14.45
C LYS A 325 7.16 2.31 13.24
N GLY A 326 7.37 3.49 12.67
CA GLY A 326 6.62 3.98 11.53
C GLY A 326 7.51 4.60 10.46
N SER A 327 6.93 4.78 9.28
CA SER A 327 7.49 5.60 8.22
C SER A 327 6.41 6.51 7.64
N GLY A 328 6.83 7.63 7.08
CA GLY A 328 5.92 8.65 6.58
C GLY A 328 6.65 9.75 5.82
N VAL A 329 5.88 10.73 5.37
CA VAL A 329 6.40 11.89 4.64
C VAL A 329 6.13 13.13 5.46
N VAL A 330 7.13 14.01 5.58
CA VAL A 330 6.97 15.30 6.25
C VAL A 330 5.96 16.14 5.48
N ALA A 331 4.79 16.38 6.08
CA ALA A 331 3.69 17.11 5.47
C ALA A 331 3.78 18.61 5.72
N GLU A 332 4.19 18.99 6.93
CA GLU A 332 4.28 20.39 7.34
C GLU A 332 5.49 20.61 8.26
N VAL A 333 6.11 21.78 8.13
CA VAL A 333 7.28 22.19 8.93
C VAL A 333 7.06 23.61 9.46
N VAL A 334 6.97 23.75 10.79
CA VAL A 334 6.80 25.03 11.47
C VAL A 334 8.13 25.43 12.11
N ALA A 335 9.06 25.91 11.27
CA ALA A 335 10.43 26.21 11.67
C ALA A 335 10.53 27.25 12.81
N SER A 336 9.62 28.23 12.86
CA SER A 336 9.59 29.25 13.93
C SER A 336 9.33 28.66 15.31
N ARG A 337 8.64 27.52 15.38
CA ARG A 337 8.29 26.82 16.61
C ARG A 337 9.04 25.49 16.80
N GLN A 338 9.97 25.17 15.92
CA GLN A 338 10.84 23.98 16.00
C GLN A 338 10.07 22.65 16.03
N PHE A 339 8.96 22.55 15.30
CA PHE A 339 8.19 21.32 15.15
C PHE A 339 7.69 21.14 13.71
N GLY A 340 7.17 19.96 13.41
CA GLY A 340 6.46 19.68 12.17
C GLY A 340 5.47 18.54 12.32
N PHE A 341 4.88 18.16 11.20
CA PHE A 341 3.93 17.06 11.11
C PHE A 341 4.36 16.05 10.04
N ILE A 342 4.29 14.76 10.38
CA ILE A 342 4.53 13.65 9.45
C ILE A 342 3.17 13.07 9.07
N SER A 343 2.87 13.01 7.78
CA SER A 343 1.74 12.23 7.28
C SER A 343 2.14 10.76 7.30
N THR A 344 1.42 9.95 8.08
CA THR A 344 1.68 8.52 8.19
C THR A 344 1.00 7.75 7.08
N LEU A 345 1.61 6.61 6.76
CA LEU A 345 1.14 5.66 5.76
C LEU A 345 0.07 4.70 6.29
N GLU A 346 -0.43 4.92 7.50
CA GLU A 346 -1.24 3.92 8.20
C GLU A 346 -2.72 4.28 8.21
N GLU A 347 -3.51 3.37 7.62
CA GLU A 347 -4.89 3.59 7.17
C GLU A 347 -5.94 3.40 8.28
N VAL A 348 -5.55 3.22 9.54
CA VAL A 348 -6.55 3.04 10.62
C VAL A 348 -7.04 4.41 11.10
N GLY A 349 -7.89 5.05 10.27
CA GLY A 349 -8.78 6.13 10.67
C GLY A 349 -8.38 7.55 10.25
N GLY A 350 -8.04 7.77 8.98
CA GLY A 350 -7.78 9.09 8.40
C GLY A 350 -6.30 9.44 8.30
N SER A 351 -5.97 10.41 7.44
CA SER A 351 -4.61 10.96 7.30
C SER A 351 -4.20 11.63 8.61
N LYS A 352 -3.56 10.86 9.50
CA LYS A 352 -3.09 11.37 10.79
C LYS A 352 -1.76 12.06 10.57
N HIS A 353 -1.75 13.35 10.89
CA HIS A 353 -0.55 14.14 11.02
C HIS A 353 0.08 13.85 12.39
N LEU A 354 1.17 13.09 12.41
CA LEU A 354 1.93 12.87 13.64
C LEU A 354 2.79 14.09 13.93
N PHE A 355 2.64 14.63 15.13
CA PHE A 355 3.48 15.69 15.63
C PHE A 355 4.91 15.19 15.87
N PHE A 356 5.91 16.03 15.53
CA PHE A 356 7.27 15.83 15.98
C PHE A 356 7.97 17.14 16.31
N HIS A 357 8.86 17.07 17.30
CA HIS A 357 9.76 18.17 17.64
C HIS A 357 11.10 18.02 16.91
N PHE A 358 11.75 19.12 16.52
CA PHE A 358 13.05 19.07 15.82
C PHE A 358 14.15 18.42 16.65
N SER A 359 14.04 18.47 17.98
CA SER A 359 14.96 17.75 18.88
C SER A 359 14.85 16.23 18.77
N SER A 360 13.79 15.71 18.16
CA SER A 360 13.60 14.28 17.90
C SER A 360 14.20 13.84 16.56
N VAL A 361 14.68 14.77 15.74
CA VAL A 361 15.34 14.48 14.47
C VAL A 361 16.79 14.09 14.75
N ILE A 362 17.16 12.88 14.36
CA ILE A 362 18.53 12.40 14.49
C ILE A 362 19.37 13.15 13.46
N PRO A 363 20.39 13.92 13.88
CA PRO A 363 21.29 14.58 12.94
C PRO A 363 21.90 13.51 12.03
N LEU A 364 21.86 13.74 10.73
CA LEU A 364 22.70 12.97 9.81
C LEU A 364 24.14 13.28 10.21
N SER A 365 24.79 12.37 10.93
CA SER A 365 26.24 12.45 11.11
C SER A 365 26.82 12.58 9.71
N SER A 366 27.58 13.64 9.48
CA SER A 366 28.26 13.88 8.21
C SER A 366 29.45 12.92 8.05
N GLU A 367 29.24 11.63 8.36
CA GLU A 367 30.20 10.58 8.07
C GLU A 367 30.13 10.31 6.57
N GLY A 368 31.06 10.93 5.86
CA GLY A 368 31.13 10.93 4.40
C GLY A 368 31.09 12.32 3.79
N ASP A 369 31.87 13.27 4.33
CA ASP A 369 32.73 14.03 3.42
C ASP A 369 33.57 12.98 2.69
N ALA A 370 33.04 12.46 1.58
CA ALA A 370 33.88 12.00 0.50
C ALA A 370 34.71 13.24 0.16
N ALA A 371 35.92 13.28 0.71
CA ALA A 371 36.91 14.27 0.36
C ALA A 371 36.92 14.33 -1.17
N ALA A 372 36.37 15.41 -1.71
CA ALA A 372 36.69 15.81 -3.05
C ALA A 372 38.23 15.82 -3.08
N PRO A 373 38.88 15.11 -4.01
CA PRO A 373 40.32 15.12 -4.07
C PRO A 373 40.71 16.59 -4.25
N GLU A 374 41.36 17.17 -3.24
CA GLU A 374 42.00 18.45 -3.40
C GLU A 374 43.03 18.28 -4.51
N GLU A 375 42.77 18.95 -5.64
CA GLU A 375 43.75 19.19 -6.69
C GLU A 375 44.90 20.00 -6.06
N GLY A 376 45.86 19.28 -5.47
CA GLY A 376 47.13 19.82 -5.05
C GLY A 376 47.96 20.18 -6.27
N THR A 377 47.75 21.38 -6.83
CA THR A 377 48.70 22.02 -7.73
C THR A 377 49.96 22.39 -6.97
N LYS A 378 50.97 21.49 -6.98
CA LYS A 378 52.38 21.87 -6.79
C LYS A 378 53.29 20.79 -7.38
N ALA A 379 53.71 20.99 -8.63
CA ALA A 379 54.92 20.36 -9.16
C ALA A 379 55.60 21.31 -10.15
N THR A 380 56.73 21.84 -9.67
CA THR A 380 57.84 22.40 -10.43
C THR A 380 58.32 21.38 -11.47
N GLY A 381 58.67 21.90 -12.65
CA GLY A 381 58.89 21.08 -13.85
C GLY A 381 60.18 20.29 -13.91
N GLU A 382 60.18 19.34 -14.84
CA GLU A 382 61.38 18.86 -15.52
C GLU A 382 61.02 18.40 -16.93
N LYS A 383 61.92 18.69 -17.87
CA LYS A 383 61.80 18.46 -19.33
C LYS A 383 61.87 16.96 -19.67
N GLY A 384 61.08 16.53 -20.65
CA GLY A 384 61.29 15.25 -21.35
C GLY A 384 60.42 15.19 -22.61
N ALA A 385 61.04 14.89 -23.75
CA ALA A 385 60.49 14.99 -25.10
C ALA A 385 59.82 13.70 -25.61
N SER A 386 59.13 13.83 -26.76
CA SER A 386 58.57 12.80 -27.67
C SER A 386 57.38 11.99 -27.11
N GLU A 387 56.33 11.61 -27.83
CA GLU A 387 56.10 11.39 -29.27
C GLU A 387 54.57 11.43 -29.50
N ALA A 388 54.13 11.80 -30.69
CA ALA A 388 52.73 12.05 -31.02
C ALA A 388 52.09 10.88 -31.78
N GLU A 389 50.81 10.57 -31.49
CA GLU A 389 49.81 10.21 -32.51
C GLU A 389 48.37 10.47 -32.01
N PRO A 390 47.41 10.76 -32.92
CA PRO A 390 46.22 11.56 -32.61
C PRO A 390 44.91 10.76 -32.42
N LEU A 391 44.03 11.30 -31.57
CA LEU A 391 42.61 10.93 -31.48
C LEU A 391 41.72 11.88 -32.31
N PRO A 392 40.58 11.38 -32.86
CA PRO A 392 39.74 12.13 -33.80
C PRO A 392 38.83 13.16 -33.14
N ALA A 393 38.51 14.18 -33.95
CA ALA A 393 37.83 15.42 -33.62
C ALA A 393 36.37 15.29 -33.17
N SER A 394 36.04 16.04 -32.11
CA SER A 394 34.67 16.40 -31.72
C SER A 394 34.19 17.62 -32.51
N PRO A 395 32.93 17.67 -33.00
CA PRO A 395 32.39 18.84 -33.66
C PRO A 395 31.90 19.93 -32.68
N PRO A 396 31.88 21.21 -33.12
CA PRO A 396 31.76 22.37 -32.24
C PRO A 396 30.33 22.75 -31.87
N ALA A 397 30.22 23.32 -30.67
CA ALA A 397 29.08 24.07 -30.18
C ALA A 397 28.94 25.41 -30.90
N SER A 398 27.74 25.71 -31.40
CA SER A 398 27.19 27.07 -31.41
C SER A 398 25.70 27.07 -31.80
N SER A 399 24.84 27.61 -30.94
CA SER A 399 23.92 28.68 -31.36
C SER A 399 23.19 29.29 -30.16
N LYS A 400 23.38 30.60 -30.06
CA LYS A 400 22.70 31.56 -29.19
C LYS A 400 21.18 31.48 -29.35
N SER A 401 20.42 31.30 -28.27
CA SER A 401 18.98 31.56 -28.24
C SER A 401 18.66 32.80 -27.38
N LYS A 402 17.88 33.68 -28.01
CA LYS A 402 17.53 35.04 -27.60
C LYS A 402 16.76 35.09 -26.27
N LYS A 403 17.16 36.06 -25.44
CA LYS A 403 16.43 36.56 -24.26
C LYS A 403 15.28 37.45 -24.73
N SER A 404 14.05 36.95 -24.75
CA SER A 404 12.85 37.76 -24.98
C SER A 404 12.44 38.45 -23.67
N LYS A 405 12.54 39.78 -23.64
CA LYS A 405 11.88 40.64 -22.66
C LYS A 405 10.43 40.83 -23.11
N ASN A 406 9.45 40.29 -22.39
CA ASN A 406 8.09 40.78 -22.45
C ASN A 406 7.78 41.52 -21.14
N ALA A 407 7.66 42.83 -21.25
CA ALA A 407 7.13 43.70 -20.22
C ALA A 407 5.61 43.79 -20.42
N SER A 408 4.83 43.26 -19.48
CA SER A 408 3.41 43.52 -19.41
C SER A 408 3.17 44.85 -18.70
N VAL A 409 2.70 45.83 -19.45
CA VAL A 409 2.19 47.10 -18.95
C VAL A 409 0.84 46.87 -18.27
N VAL A 410 0.75 47.30 -17.01
CA VAL A 410 -0.50 47.39 -16.24
C VAL A 410 -1.25 48.62 -16.70
N HIS A 411 -2.49 48.48 -17.14
CA HIS A 411 -3.46 49.57 -17.22
C HIS A 411 -4.38 49.49 -16.01
N LYS A 412 -4.36 50.53 -15.18
CA LYS A 412 -5.46 50.87 -14.28
C LYS A 412 -6.49 51.62 -15.12
N GLY A 413 -7.72 51.10 -15.18
CA GLY A 413 -8.90 51.83 -15.61
C GLY A 413 -9.76 52.14 -14.39
N ASP A 414 -10.35 53.33 -14.41
CA ASP A 414 -11.26 53.93 -13.42
C ASP A 414 -12.46 53.07 -13.04
#